data_AF-A0A9Q9UC54-F1
#
_entry.id   AF-A0A9Q9UC54-F1
#
_cell.length_a   1.000
_cell.length_b   1.000
_cell.length_c   1.000
_cell.angle_alpha   90.00
_cell.angle_beta   90.00
_cell.angle_gamma   90.00
#
_symmetry.space_group_name_H-M   'P 1'
#
loop_
_entity.id
_entity.type
_entity.pdbx_description
1 polymer ?
#
loop_
_entity_poly.entity_id
_entity_poly.type
_entity_poly.pdbx_seq_one_letter_code
_entity_poly.pdbx_strand_id
1 'polypeptide(L)'
;MVSNNKPFRVLIVGGGVAGLTLANMLERFNIDYLILEGHGDIAPAVGASIGMFPNGLRILDQIDLYEPLEKLMGSFEETQSTRDMKGKPILSIPRFQDHVRLRHGYPLMFFDRQYLLKVLHERLRHKQRVLLNHKVVDVDLVGSSYEKPGLSKFVWQLFVPLKGDEASLGLFGLTLAGASRLDRLELKARPRAIPYRDELPAPPLTRVLIVRLAFVVSMLYLFHRARKMPATSLQDNATHMVLRLVTPVVIYILEGYRLGNGGTPLALPSLFLLAVYFQGLHRVAPIYAMLHAFMGLDLPTGRYIQPKVISSLLVALVVLLVASACSASNSKIWVAITHAVPQTTTGITFFLSYGLQNWIQRSLSRTEQGEFAFERYKGKDLSLLKFTYACIGSIQAAFHIRLVVLPMLETTTPSSLWWFLGRELVPMPVLEISGYLSEMVFFLSNLYSIWNLRRLGFITTNQLLLASLVYAGGQFAVGTSAAWMGVWYWREIVFAKLVVCEKIP
;
A
#
# COMPACT_ATOMS: atom_id res chain seq x y z
N MET A 1 60.38 -5.92 -8.17
CA MET A 1 59.02 -6.24 -8.68
C MET A 1 58.45 -4.97 -9.28
N VAL A 2 58.34 -4.89 -10.61
CA VAL A 2 57.70 -3.76 -11.29
C VAL A 2 56.19 -3.95 -11.13
N SER A 3 55.53 -3.09 -10.36
CA SER A 3 54.07 -3.09 -10.27
C SER A 3 53.50 -2.81 -11.67
N ASN A 4 52.83 -3.80 -12.26
CA ASN A 4 52.16 -3.69 -13.55
C ASN A 4 50.91 -2.80 -13.40
N ASN A 5 51.12 -1.51 -13.19
CA ASN A 5 50.07 -0.53 -12.90
C ASN A 5 49.49 0.00 -14.22
N LYS A 6 48.94 -0.90 -15.05
CA LYS A 6 48.20 -0.46 -16.24
C LYS A 6 47.00 0.36 -15.77
N PRO A 7 46.79 1.59 -16.27
CA PRO A 7 45.62 2.37 -15.92
C PRO A 7 44.35 1.59 -16.32
N PHE A 8 43.41 1.47 -15.38
CA PHE A 8 42.15 0.78 -15.60
C PHE A 8 41.31 1.55 -16.64
N ARG A 9 40.95 0.89 -17.74
CA ARG A 9 40.13 1.44 -18.81
C ARG A 9 38.97 0.49 -19.13
N VAL A 10 37.77 1.03 -19.28
CA VAL A 10 36.57 0.30 -19.68
C VAL A 10 36.36 0.41 -21.19
N LEU A 11 36.27 -0.72 -21.88
CA LEU A 11 35.84 -0.75 -23.29
C LEU A 11 34.31 -0.93 -23.34
N ILE A 12 33.63 -0.04 -24.05
CA ILE A 12 32.18 -0.05 -24.25
C ILE A 12 31.91 -0.37 -25.72
N VAL A 13 31.22 -1.49 -25.97
CA VAL A 13 30.84 -1.90 -27.32
C VAL A 13 29.41 -1.42 -27.60
N GLY A 14 29.29 -0.35 -28.40
CA GLY A 14 28.04 0.28 -28.78
C GLY A 14 27.83 1.66 -28.15
N GLY A 15 27.55 2.66 -28.99
CA GLY A 15 27.18 4.04 -28.66
C GLY A 15 25.67 4.27 -28.55
N GLY A 16 24.91 3.23 -28.20
CA GLY A 16 23.47 3.35 -27.91
C GLY A 16 23.19 3.99 -26.54
N VAL A 17 21.91 4.03 -26.14
CA VAL A 17 21.47 4.63 -24.86
C VAL A 17 22.27 4.08 -23.68
N ALA A 18 22.36 2.75 -23.55
CA ALA A 18 23.09 2.12 -22.45
C ALA A 18 24.59 2.46 -22.45
N GLY A 19 25.25 2.42 -23.61
CA GLY A 19 26.69 2.69 -23.73
C GLY A 19 27.04 4.15 -23.43
N LEU A 20 26.27 5.10 -23.99
CA LEU A 20 26.47 6.52 -23.70
C LEU A 20 26.10 6.88 -22.26
N THR A 21 25.07 6.27 -21.67
CA THR A 21 24.75 6.44 -20.24
C THR A 21 25.89 5.92 -19.36
N LEU A 22 26.43 4.73 -19.65
CA LEU A 22 27.57 4.18 -18.92
C LEU A 22 28.79 5.11 -19.03
N ALA A 23 29.10 5.62 -20.21
CA ALA A 23 30.19 6.57 -20.41
C ALA A 23 30.02 7.85 -19.57
N ASN A 24 28.82 8.45 -19.55
CA ASN A 24 28.52 9.60 -18.70
C ASN A 24 28.73 9.28 -17.21
N MET A 25 28.38 8.07 -16.75
CA MET A 25 28.63 7.63 -15.38
C MET A 25 30.13 7.48 -15.10
N LEU A 26 30.89 6.86 -16.01
CA LEU A 26 32.33 6.67 -15.84
C LEU A 26 33.09 8.01 -15.77
N GLU A 27 32.68 9.01 -16.56
CA GLU A 27 33.24 10.37 -16.47
C GLU A 27 33.05 11.01 -15.10
N ARG A 28 31.90 10.78 -14.45
CA ARG A 28 31.63 11.29 -13.10
C ARG A 28 32.57 10.69 -12.04
N PHE A 29 33.04 9.48 -12.28
CA PHE A 29 33.97 8.77 -11.40
C PHE A 29 35.43 8.89 -11.84
N ASN A 30 35.72 9.70 -12.86
CA ASN A 30 37.06 9.84 -13.44
C ASN A 30 37.67 8.49 -13.88
N ILE A 31 36.84 7.57 -14.37
CA ILE A 31 37.27 6.28 -14.91
C ILE A 31 37.47 6.41 -16.42
N ASP A 32 38.60 5.94 -16.92
CA ASP A 32 38.92 5.98 -18.34
C ASP A 32 38.09 4.97 -19.14
N TYR A 33 37.69 5.34 -20.35
CA TYR A 33 36.85 4.48 -21.19
C TYR A 33 37.05 4.74 -22.69
N LEU A 34 36.57 3.82 -23.52
CA LEU A 34 36.51 3.96 -24.97
C LEU A 34 35.21 3.33 -25.49
N ILE A 35 34.48 4.04 -26.35
CA ILE A 35 33.27 3.52 -27.01
C ILE A 35 33.59 3.17 -28.45
N LEU A 36 33.23 1.95 -28.87
CA LEU A 36 33.29 1.49 -30.25
C LEU A 36 31.87 1.33 -30.78
N GLU A 37 31.45 2.19 -31.71
CA GLU A 37 30.13 2.16 -32.34
C GLU A 37 30.26 1.70 -33.80
N GLY A 38 29.46 0.71 -34.19
CA GLY A 38 29.51 0.13 -35.53
C GLY A 38 28.95 1.04 -36.62
N HIS A 39 28.03 1.94 -36.30
CA HIS A 39 27.42 2.88 -37.24
C HIS A 39 28.27 4.14 -37.43
N GLY A 40 28.06 4.81 -38.57
CA GLY A 40 28.74 6.07 -38.92
C GLY A 40 28.12 7.33 -38.30
N ASP A 41 27.01 7.21 -37.57
CA ASP A 41 26.32 8.30 -36.89
C ASP A 41 25.92 7.86 -35.47
N ILE A 42 26.19 8.71 -34.47
CA ILE A 42 25.93 8.44 -33.05
C ILE A 42 24.45 8.62 -32.69
N ALA A 43 23.74 9.50 -33.40
CA ALA A 43 22.34 9.82 -33.14
C ALA A 43 21.58 9.90 -34.47
N PRO A 44 21.44 8.76 -35.16
CA PRO A 44 20.79 8.73 -36.45
C PRO A 44 19.30 9.04 -36.30
N ALA A 45 18.73 9.70 -37.31
CA ALA A 45 17.30 10.02 -37.39
C ALA A 45 16.44 8.78 -37.74
N VAL A 46 16.85 7.61 -37.24
CA VAL A 46 16.17 6.33 -37.44
C VAL A 46 15.94 5.68 -36.08
N GLY A 47 14.68 5.55 -35.71
CA GLY A 47 14.25 4.92 -34.47
C GLY A 47 12.84 5.34 -34.07
N ALA A 48 12.07 4.41 -33.51
CA ALA A 48 10.80 4.72 -32.86
C ALA A 48 11.02 5.62 -31.63
N SER A 49 9.99 6.35 -31.23
CA SER A 49 10.00 7.16 -30.01
C SER A 49 10.31 6.31 -28.76
N ILE A 50 10.94 6.92 -27.75
CA ILE A 50 11.33 6.27 -26.50
C ILE A 50 10.56 6.86 -25.32
N GLY A 51 10.07 5.98 -24.45
CA GLY A 51 9.45 6.34 -23.18
C GLY A 51 10.44 6.24 -22.02
N MET A 52 10.69 7.35 -21.33
CA MET A 52 11.53 7.42 -20.14
C MET A 52 10.67 7.51 -18.88
N PHE A 53 10.79 6.50 -18.03
CA PHE A 53 10.05 6.37 -16.79
C PHE A 53 10.82 6.95 -15.59
N PRO A 54 10.16 7.27 -14.46
CA PRO A 54 10.79 7.87 -13.29
C PRO A 54 12.05 7.17 -12.77
N ASN A 55 12.12 5.84 -12.86
CA ASN A 55 13.30 5.07 -12.45
C ASN A 55 14.53 5.37 -13.30
N GLY A 56 14.37 5.53 -14.62
CA GLY A 56 15.46 5.95 -15.51
C GLY A 56 15.80 7.43 -15.32
N LEU A 57 14.77 8.28 -15.19
CA LEU A 57 14.94 9.71 -14.98
C LEU A 57 15.68 10.04 -13.68
N ARG A 58 15.44 9.27 -12.61
CA ARG A 58 16.18 9.38 -11.33
C ARG A 58 17.69 9.19 -11.52
N ILE A 59 18.09 8.20 -12.32
CA ILE A 59 19.50 7.96 -12.64
C ILE A 59 20.07 9.08 -13.52
N LEU A 60 19.33 9.51 -14.54
CA LEU A 60 19.75 10.58 -15.43
C LEU A 60 19.91 11.92 -14.70
N ASP A 61 19.12 12.16 -13.65
CA ASP A 61 19.24 13.34 -12.80
C ASP A 61 20.57 13.35 -12.02
N GLN A 62 21.03 12.19 -11.51
CA GLN A 62 22.33 12.07 -10.83
C GLN A 62 23.54 12.36 -11.73
N ILE A 63 23.35 12.29 -13.05
CA ILE A 63 24.38 12.59 -14.05
C ILE A 63 24.10 13.88 -14.83
N ASP A 64 23.22 14.75 -14.31
CA ASP A 64 22.81 16.07 -14.86
C ASP A 64 22.27 16.01 -16.30
N LEU A 65 21.58 14.92 -16.63
CA LEU A 65 20.92 14.72 -17.93
C LEU A 65 19.41 14.91 -17.87
N TYR A 66 18.81 14.98 -16.68
CA TYR A 66 17.37 15.13 -16.54
C TYR A 66 16.84 16.46 -17.08
N GLU A 67 17.36 17.60 -16.62
CA GLU A 67 16.84 18.92 -17.00
C GLU A 67 16.96 19.22 -18.50
N PRO A 68 18.06 18.85 -19.19
CA PRO A 68 18.13 18.94 -20.65
C PRO A 68 17.05 18.11 -21.36
N LEU A 69 16.75 16.92 -20.86
CA LEU A 69 15.70 16.06 -21.44
C LEU A 69 14.30 16.59 -21.14
N GLU A 70 14.06 17.14 -19.95
CA GLU A 70 12.78 17.76 -19.61
C GLU A 70 12.46 18.96 -20.52
N LYS A 71 13.47 19.73 -20.93
CA LYS A 71 13.28 20.85 -21.87
C LYS A 71 12.86 20.42 -23.28
N LEU A 72 13.12 19.16 -23.66
CA LEU A 72 12.64 18.60 -24.92
C LEU A 72 11.15 18.28 -24.87
N MET A 73 10.58 18.16 -23.67
CA MET A 73 9.15 17.95 -23.51
C MET A 73 8.42 19.26 -23.81
N GLY A 74 7.48 19.20 -24.75
CA GLY A 74 6.48 20.25 -24.91
C GLY A 74 5.51 20.32 -23.73
N SER A 75 4.74 21.40 -23.64
CA SER A 75 3.60 21.47 -22.73
C SER A 75 2.40 20.80 -23.37
N PHE A 76 1.95 19.67 -22.81
CA PHE A 76 0.74 18.99 -23.27
C PHE A 76 -0.31 18.95 -22.15
N GLU A 77 -1.58 19.24 -22.48
CA GLU A 77 -2.70 18.87 -21.63
C GLU A 77 -2.91 17.35 -21.74
N GLU A 78 -2.31 16.60 -20.83
CA GLU A 78 -2.22 15.15 -20.98
C GLU A 78 -3.34 14.41 -20.23
N THR A 79 -4.34 13.99 -20.99
CA THR A 79 -5.26 12.93 -20.57
C THR A 79 -4.78 11.59 -21.12
N GLN A 80 -4.35 10.67 -20.27
CA GLN A 80 -4.10 9.30 -20.69
C GLN A 80 -5.44 8.58 -20.84
N SER A 81 -5.73 8.00 -22.00
CA SER A 81 -6.96 7.25 -22.22
C SER A 81 -6.71 5.84 -22.72
N THR A 82 -7.40 4.87 -22.13
CA THR A 82 -7.56 3.52 -22.69
C THR A 82 -8.91 3.45 -23.38
N ARG A 83 -8.94 2.99 -24.63
CA ARG A 83 -10.16 2.93 -25.45
C ARG A 83 -10.43 1.51 -25.90
N ASP A 84 -11.71 1.18 -26.12
CA ASP A 84 -12.11 -0.09 -26.71
C ASP A 84 -11.86 -0.12 -28.23
N MET A 85 -12.16 -1.25 -28.88
CA MET A 85 -12.00 -1.43 -30.33
C MET A 85 -12.87 -0.48 -31.17
N LYS A 86 -13.89 0.16 -30.58
CA LYS A 86 -14.75 1.15 -31.23
C LYS A 86 -14.31 2.59 -30.94
N GLY A 87 -13.18 2.78 -30.24
CA GLY A 87 -12.65 4.09 -29.88
C GLY A 87 -13.34 4.74 -28.67
N LYS A 88 -14.28 4.06 -28.00
CA LYS A 88 -14.93 4.57 -26.79
C LYS A 88 -13.94 4.51 -25.62
N PRO A 89 -13.78 5.59 -24.84
CA PRO A 89 -12.91 5.56 -23.66
C PRO A 89 -13.46 4.56 -22.62
N ILE A 90 -12.63 3.59 -22.27
CA ILE A 90 -12.82 2.69 -21.12
C ILE A 90 -12.36 3.40 -19.85
N LEU A 91 -11.23 4.10 -19.94
CA LEU A 91 -10.62 4.83 -18.85
C LEU A 91 -9.97 6.10 -19.41
N SER A 92 -10.13 7.22 -18.72
CA SER A 92 -9.41 8.47 -18.98
C SER A 92 -8.91 9.06 -17.68
N ILE A 93 -7.60 9.33 -17.59
CA ILE A 93 -6.94 9.94 -16.45
C ILE A 93 -6.44 11.33 -16.88
N PRO A 94 -7.16 12.41 -16.53
CA PRO A 94 -6.70 13.77 -16.76
C PRO A 94 -5.42 14.06 -15.99
N ARG A 95 -4.59 14.97 -16.51
CA ARG A 95 -3.35 15.43 -15.86
C ARG A 95 -2.45 14.26 -15.43
N PHE A 96 -2.32 13.25 -16.30
CA PHE A 96 -1.60 12.01 -15.99
C PHE A 96 -0.16 12.28 -15.53
N GLN A 97 0.55 13.19 -16.20
CA GLN A 97 1.93 13.56 -15.84
C GLN A 97 2.05 14.12 -14.43
N ASP A 98 1.08 14.91 -13.97
CA ASP A 98 1.08 15.45 -12.62
C ASP A 98 0.90 14.33 -11.59
N HIS A 99 0.06 13.33 -11.88
CA HIS A 99 -0.05 12.15 -11.03
C HIS A 99 1.29 11.38 -10.96
N VAL A 100 1.98 11.20 -12.08
CA VAL A 100 3.28 10.49 -12.11
C VAL A 100 4.34 11.29 -11.34
N ARG A 101 4.43 12.61 -11.56
CA ARG A 101 5.33 13.52 -10.84
C ARG A 101 5.09 13.50 -9.34
N LEU A 102 3.84 13.65 -8.89
CA LEU A 102 3.51 13.63 -7.47
C LEU A 102 3.76 12.27 -6.81
N ARG A 103 3.64 11.17 -7.57
CA ARG A 103 3.89 9.82 -7.05
C ARG A 103 5.38 9.49 -6.96
N HIS A 104 6.17 9.89 -7.96
CA HIS A 104 7.52 9.37 -8.16
C HIS A 104 8.61 10.45 -8.23
N GLY A 105 8.26 11.73 -8.18
CA GLY A 105 9.17 12.87 -8.27
C GLY A 105 9.57 13.24 -9.70
N TYR A 106 9.20 12.43 -10.70
CA TYR A 106 9.53 12.61 -12.11
C TYR A 106 8.31 12.33 -12.99
N PRO A 107 8.17 12.97 -14.18
CA PRO A 107 7.13 12.65 -15.15
C PRO A 107 7.42 11.33 -15.89
N LEU A 108 6.54 10.96 -16.81
CA LEU A 108 6.82 10.02 -17.88
C LEU A 108 7.14 10.82 -19.14
N MET A 109 8.35 10.70 -19.67
CA MET A 109 8.74 11.47 -20.86
C MET A 109 8.66 10.62 -22.12
N PHE A 110 8.17 11.18 -23.23
CA PHE A 110 8.13 10.51 -24.52
C PHE A 110 8.67 11.44 -25.60
N PHE A 111 9.71 11.02 -26.30
CA PHE A 111 10.36 11.82 -27.35
C PHE A 111 11.12 10.91 -28.31
N ASP A 112 11.60 11.44 -29.44
CA ASP A 112 12.36 10.62 -30.39
C ASP A 112 13.68 10.17 -29.77
N ARG A 113 13.99 8.88 -29.92
CA ARG A 113 15.23 8.28 -29.41
C ARG A 113 16.47 9.04 -29.85
N GLN A 114 16.43 9.66 -31.03
CA GLN A 114 17.50 10.51 -31.55
C GLN A 114 17.88 11.63 -30.57
N TYR A 115 16.89 12.33 -30.00
CA TYR A 115 17.16 13.42 -29.06
C TYR A 115 17.82 12.93 -27.77
N LEU A 116 17.42 11.74 -27.29
CA LEU A 116 18.09 11.10 -26.15
C LEU A 116 19.58 10.89 -26.42
N LEU A 117 19.90 10.30 -27.57
CA LEU A 117 21.27 9.99 -27.98
C LEU A 117 22.09 11.27 -28.17
N LYS A 118 21.50 12.32 -28.76
CA LYS A 118 22.13 13.64 -28.90
C LYS A 118 22.50 14.22 -27.54
N VAL A 119 21.55 14.30 -26.61
CA VAL A 119 21.79 14.85 -25.27
C VAL A 119 22.84 14.03 -24.52
N LEU A 120 22.76 12.70 -24.58
CA LEU A 120 23.72 11.80 -23.95
C LEU A 120 25.15 11.99 -24.50
N HIS A 121 25.29 12.13 -25.82
CA HIS A 121 26.59 12.32 -26.47
C HIS A 121 27.16 13.73 -26.27
N GLU A 122 26.33 14.77 -26.39
CA GLU A 122 26.71 16.17 -26.21
C GLU A 122 27.26 16.45 -24.80
N ARG A 123 26.77 15.71 -23.81
CA ARG A 123 27.14 15.86 -22.41
C ARG A 123 28.43 15.14 -22.02
N LEU A 124 28.96 14.26 -22.87
CA LEU A 124 30.30 13.70 -22.68
C LEU A 124 31.36 14.80 -22.76
N ARG A 125 32.26 14.82 -21.78
CA ARG A 125 33.44 15.69 -21.75
C ARG A 125 34.46 15.25 -22.80
N HIS A 126 34.65 13.94 -22.95
CA HIS A 126 35.66 13.35 -23.82
C HIS A 126 35.06 12.69 -25.08
N LYS A 127 34.46 13.50 -25.96
CA LYS A 127 33.80 13.02 -27.21
C LYS A 127 34.73 12.26 -28.14
N GLN A 128 36.03 12.56 -28.13
CA GLN A 128 37.06 11.84 -28.88
C GLN A 128 37.19 10.35 -28.50
N ARG A 129 36.61 9.93 -27.38
CA ARG A 129 36.56 8.52 -26.94
C ARG A 129 35.39 7.75 -27.57
N VAL A 130 34.63 8.37 -28.47
CA VAL A 130 33.55 7.73 -29.22
C VAL A 130 34.00 7.51 -30.65
N LEU A 131 34.35 6.26 -30.97
CA LEU A 131 34.83 5.88 -32.29
C LEU A 131 33.67 5.29 -33.10
N LEU A 132 33.23 6.04 -34.11
CA LEU A 132 32.22 5.61 -35.07
C LEU A 132 32.84 4.72 -36.16
N ASN A 133 32.02 3.91 -36.83
CA ASN A 133 32.47 2.92 -37.82
C ASN A 133 33.45 1.85 -37.26
N HIS A 134 33.42 1.61 -35.95
CA HIS A 134 34.24 0.61 -35.28
C HIS A 134 33.35 -0.53 -34.79
N LYS A 135 33.01 -1.44 -35.70
CA LYS A 135 32.25 -2.65 -35.37
C LYS A 135 33.18 -3.68 -34.71
N VAL A 136 32.90 -4.02 -33.46
CA VAL A 136 33.58 -5.12 -32.78
C VAL A 136 33.14 -6.44 -33.39
N VAL A 137 34.11 -7.28 -33.74
CA VAL A 137 33.89 -8.53 -34.49
C VAL A 137 33.90 -9.75 -33.57
N ASP A 138 34.70 -9.71 -32.50
CA ASP A 138 34.84 -10.82 -31.56
C ASP A 138 35.27 -10.32 -30.17
N VAL A 139 34.84 -11.05 -29.13
CA VAL A 139 35.19 -10.81 -27.72
C VAL A 139 35.24 -12.16 -26.99
N ASP A 140 36.44 -12.58 -26.60
CA ASP A 140 36.62 -13.78 -25.79
C ASP A 140 36.43 -13.48 -24.29
N LEU A 141 35.49 -14.19 -23.69
CA LEU A 141 35.19 -14.11 -22.26
C LEU A 141 36.01 -15.13 -21.46
N VAL A 142 36.49 -14.69 -20.30
CA VAL A 142 36.95 -15.58 -19.23
C VAL A 142 35.95 -15.50 -18.08
N GLY A 143 34.92 -16.35 -18.11
CA GLY A 143 33.94 -16.54 -17.03
C GLY A 143 32.61 -15.77 -17.15
N SER A 144 31.53 -16.46 -16.76
CA SER A 144 30.12 -16.26 -17.18
C SER A 144 29.23 -15.44 -16.24
N SER A 145 28.20 -14.78 -16.80
CA SER A 145 27.03 -14.27 -16.06
C SER A 145 25.70 -14.47 -16.84
N TYR A 146 24.61 -14.65 -16.09
CA TYR A 146 23.30 -15.19 -16.52
C TYR A 146 22.15 -14.19 -16.30
N GLU A 147 21.08 -14.25 -17.12
CA GLU A 147 19.78 -13.64 -16.85
C GLU A 147 18.61 -14.56 -17.31
N LYS A 148 17.41 -14.45 -16.70
CA LYS A 148 16.23 -15.33 -16.91
C LYS A 148 15.01 -14.59 -17.49
N PRO A 149 14.69 -14.75 -18.79
CA PRO A 149 13.60 -14.01 -19.47
C PRO A 149 12.16 -14.53 -19.22
N GLY A 150 11.99 -15.79 -18.79
CA GLY A 150 10.68 -16.46 -18.80
C GLY A 150 9.66 -15.94 -17.81
N LEU A 151 10.09 -15.42 -16.65
CA LEU A 151 9.20 -15.00 -15.57
C LEU A 151 8.44 -13.70 -15.90
N SER A 152 9.07 -12.83 -16.70
CA SER A 152 8.49 -11.56 -17.16
C SER A 152 7.21 -11.79 -17.98
N LYS A 153 7.26 -12.73 -18.94
CA LYS A 153 6.19 -12.93 -19.91
C LYS A 153 4.88 -13.46 -19.30
N PHE A 154 4.96 -14.21 -18.20
CA PHE A 154 3.79 -14.79 -17.52
C PHE A 154 3.01 -13.77 -16.68
N VAL A 155 3.68 -12.78 -16.10
CA VAL A 155 3.04 -11.79 -15.20
C VAL A 155 2.21 -10.77 -15.98
N TRP A 156 2.67 -10.36 -17.18
CA TRP A 156 2.04 -9.28 -17.95
C TRP A 156 0.73 -9.66 -18.64
N GLN A 157 0.50 -10.94 -18.95
CA GLN A 157 -0.61 -11.37 -19.81
C GLN A 157 -1.90 -11.74 -19.06
N LEU A 158 -1.83 -12.04 -17.75
CA LEU A 158 -2.99 -12.55 -16.99
C LEU A 158 -3.57 -11.58 -15.93
N PHE A 159 -2.74 -10.77 -15.27
CA PHE A 159 -3.16 -10.10 -14.01
C PHE A 159 -3.64 -8.64 -14.16
N VAL A 160 -3.21 -7.93 -15.21
CA VAL A 160 -3.40 -6.47 -15.36
C VAL A 160 -4.83 -6.06 -15.77
N PRO A 161 -5.56 -6.78 -16.65
CA PRO A 161 -6.86 -6.32 -17.17
C PRO A 161 -8.01 -6.22 -16.14
N LEU A 162 -7.83 -6.69 -14.90
CA LEU A 162 -8.94 -6.92 -13.95
C LEU A 162 -9.03 -5.93 -12.78
N LYS A 163 -8.11 -4.96 -12.61
CA LYS A 163 -7.99 -4.19 -11.35
C LYS A 163 -8.06 -2.64 -11.42
N GLY A 164 -8.45 -2.04 -12.54
CA GLY A 164 -8.67 -0.59 -12.64
C GLY A 164 -7.41 0.29 -12.45
N ASP A 165 -7.63 1.58 -12.19
CA ASP A 165 -6.62 2.63 -12.36
C ASP A 165 -5.52 2.62 -11.29
N GLU A 166 -5.89 2.46 -10.01
CA GLU A 166 -4.92 2.45 -8.90
C GLU A 166 -4.02 1.22 -8.94
N ALA A 167 -4.53 0.06 -9.35
CA ALA A 167 -3.71 -1.13 -9.48
C ALA A 167 -2.74 -1.04 -10.66
N SER A 168 -3.16 -0.40 -11.76
CA SER A 168 -2.29 -0.10 -12.89
C SER A 168 -1.16 0.84 -12.47
N LEU A 169 -1.50 1.97 -11.82
CA LEU A 169 -0.53 2.90 -11.24
C LEU A 169 0.37 2.23 -10.18
N GLY A 170 -0.18 1.30 -9.41
CA GLY A 170 0.55 0.58 -8.37
C GLY A 170 1.54 -0.47 -8.92
N LEU A 171 1.21 -1.12 -10.04
CA LEU A 171 2.09 -2.05 -10.73
C LEU A 171 3.32 -1.32 -11.30
N PHE A 172 3.13 -0.14 -11.89
CA PHE A 172 4.23 0.76 -12.24
C PHE A 172 5.00 1.15 -10.97
N GLY A 173 4.31 1.55 -9.91
CA GLY A 173 4.91 1.90 -8.63
C GLY A 173 5.84 0.83 -8.04
N LEU A 174 5.50 -0.46 -8.14
CA LEU A 174 6.35 -1.56 -7.65
C LEU A 174 7.66 -1.71 -8.42
N THR A 175 7.62 -1.48 -9.75
CA THR A 175 8.81 -1.53 -10.62
C THR A 175 9.67 -0.28 -10.42
N LEU A 176 9.03 0.88 -10.28
CA LEU A 176 9.69 2.16 -10.10
C LEU A 176 10.27 2.32 -8.69
N ALA A 177 9.61 1.83 -7.65
CA ALA A 177 10.11 1.87 -6.27
C ALA A 177 11.44 1.11 -6.14
N GLY A 178 11.71 0.13 -7.01
CA GLY A 178 12.99 -0.57 -7.10
C GLY A 178 14.11 0.20 -7.80
N ALA A 179 13.89 1.44 -8.23
CA ALA A 179 14.89 2.23 -8.93
C ALA A 179 16.19 2.33 -8.13
N SER A 180 17.29 1.98 -8.78
CA SER A 180 18.63 2.09 -8.21
C SER A 180 19.06 3.55 -8.13
N ARG A 181 20.12 3.81 -7.37
CA ARG A 181 20.86 5.07 -7.36
C ARG A 181 22.35 4.78 -7.55
N LEU A 182 23.11 5.79 -7.95
CA LEU A 182 24.57 5.75 -7.92
C LEU A 182 25.05 6.22 -6.54
N ASP A 183 25.55 5.31 -5.70
CA ASP A 183 25.82 5.55 -4.27
C ASP A 183 26.83 6.67 -3.96
N ARG A 184 27.64 7.05 -4.94
CA ARG A 184 28.70 8.07 -4.80
C ARG A 184 28.40 9.39 -5.49
N LEU A 185 27.20 9.55 -6.07
CA LEU A 185 26.74 10.80 -6.65
C LEU A 185 25.56 11.34 -5.86
N GLU A 186 25.55 12.66 -5.68
CA GLU A 186 24.43 13.36 -5.05
C GLU A 186 23.14 13.08 -5.83
N LEU A 187 22.06 12.80 -5.11
CA LEU A 187 20.73 12.66 -5.68
C LEU A 187 19.91 13.89 -5.30
N LYS A 188 19.47 14.65 -6.30
CA LYS A 188 18.62 15.83 -6.08
C LYS A 188 17.33 15.42 -5.39
N ALA A 189 16.99 16.12 -4.30
CA ALA A 189 15.75 15.87 -3.58
C ALA A 189 14.56 16.33 -4.43
N ARG A 190 13.56 15.46 -4.58
CA ARG A 190 12.31 15.75 -5.31
C ARG A 190 11.09 15.28 -4.50
N PRO A 191 10.08 16.13 -4.27
CA PRO A 191 8.85 15.72 -3.59
C PRO A 191 8.16 14.53 -4.25
N ARG A 192 7.76 13.52 -3.46
CA ARG A 192 7.01 12.35 -3.95
C ARG A 192 6.21 11.63 -2.87
N ALA A 193 5.08 11.06 -3.28
CA ALA A 193 4.18 10.31 -2.39
C ALA A 193 4.60 8.86 -2.16
N ILE A 194 5.39 8.27 -3.07
CA ILE A 194 5.88 6.87 -2.96
C ILE A 194 7.40 6.90 -2.80
N PRO A 195 7.95 6.43 -1.67
CA PRO A 195 9.40 6.36 -1.46
C PRO A 195 10.03 5.28 -2.34
N TYR A 196 11.29 5.49 -2.72
CA TYR A 196 12.12 4.45 -3.35
C TYR A 196 12.65 3.45 -2.30
N ARG A 197 13.09 2.26 -2.73
CA ARG A 197 13.56 1.20 -1.83
C ARG A 197 14.72 1.62 -0.93
N ASP A 198 15.62 2.47 -1.42
CA ASP A 198 16.75 3.00 -0.67
C ASP A 198 16.37 4.12 0.32
N GLU A 199 15.12 4.61 0.26
CA GLU A 199 14.55 5.60 1.18
C GLU A 199 13.68 4.96 2.27
N LEU A 200 13.43 3.65 2.17
CA LEU A 200 12.63 2.93 3.14
C LEU A 200 13.40 2.76 4.47
N PRO A 201 12.70 2.79 5.63
CA PRO A 201 13.31 2.54 6.93
C PRO A 201 14.09 1.21 7.03
N ALA A 202 13.68 0.20 6.26
CA ALA A 202 14.41 -1.05 6.13
C ALA A 202 14.21 -1.65 4.71
N PRO A 203 15.14 -2.47 4.22
CA PRO A 203 14.95 -3.17 2.95
C PRO A 203 13.75 -4.13 3.03
N PRO A 204 12.91 -4.19 1.97
CA PRO A 204 11.79 -5.13 1.90
C PRO A 204 12.24 -6.58 2.01
N LEU A 205 11.42 -7.43 2.62
CA LEU A 205 11.71 -8.85 2.77
C LEU A 205 11.40 -9.60 1.46
N THR A 206 12.34 -10.43 0.99
CA THR A 206 12.19 -11.19 -0.27
C THR A 206 11.67 -12.61 -0.06
N ARG A 207 12.01 -13.26 1.06
CA ARG A 207 11.59 -14.63 1.40
C ARG A 207 10.40 -14.61 2.36
N VAL A 208 9.19 -14.47 1.80
CA VAL A 208 7.96 -14.23 2.59
C VAL A 208 6.92 -15.35 2.50
N LEU A 209 7.15 -16.34 1.64
CA LEU A 209 6.16 -17.36 1.30
C LEU A 209 5.73 -18.19 2.52
N ILE A 210 6.68 -18.61 3.36
CA ILE A 210 6.42 -19.45 4.53
C ILE A 210 5.48 -18.75 5.52
N VAL A 211 5.74 -17.48 5.84
CA VAL A 211 4.90 -16.70 6.76
C VAL A 211 3.49 -16.52 6.20
N ARG A 212 3.37 -16.27 4.89
CA ARG A 212 2.07 -16.16 4.20
C ARG A 212 1.29 -17.48 4.21
N LEU A 213 1.95 -18.60 3.93
CA LEU A 213 1.33 -19.92 3.97
C LEU A 213 0.90 -20.27 5.40
N ALA A 214 1.75 -20.02 6.40
CA ALA A 214 1.41 -20.22 7.81
C ALA A 214 0.19 -19.40 8.24
N PHE A 215 0.10 -18.14 7.80
CA PHE A 215 -1.06 -17.29 8.04
C PHE A 215 -2.34 -17.86 7.40
N VAL A 216 -2.29 -18.27 6.14
CA VAL A 216 -3.44 -18.86 5.44
C VAL A 216 -3.89 -20.16 6.08
N VAL A 217 -2.97 -21.07 6.39
CA VAL A 217 -3.28 -22.34 7.05
C VAL A 217 -3.94 -22.08 8.40
N SER A 218 -3.43 -21.11 9.17
CA SER A 218 -4.04 -20.68 10.43
C SER A 218 -5.47 -20.16 10.23
N MET A 219 -5.70 -19.30 9.24
CA MET A 219 -7.05 -18.78 8.93
C MET A 219 -8.01 -19.86 8.44
N LEU A 220 -7.55 -20.81 7.62
CA LEU A 220 -8.35 -21.94 7.15
C LEU A 220 -8.72 -22.88 8.32
N TYR A 221 -7.78 -23.12 9.23
CA TYR A 221 -8.04 -23.88 10.45
C TYR A 221 -9.11 -23.20 11.32
N LEU A 222 -8.96 -21.90 11.59
CA LEU A 222 -9.94 -21.14 12.38
C LEU A 222 -11.31 -21.12 11.70
N PHE A 223 -11.35 -20.98 10.37
CA PHE A 223 -12.58 -21.06 9.59
C PHE A 223 -13.23 -22.45 9.64
N HIS A 224 -12.44 -23.52 9.56
CA HIS A 224 -12.93 -24.89 9.71
C HIS A 224 -13.56 -25.11 11.09
N ARG A 225 -12.93 -24.58 12.15
CA ARG A 225 -13.49 -24.61 13.52
C ARG A 225 -14.78 -23.79 13.60
N ALA A 226 -14.81 -22.60 13.00
CA ALA A 226 -15.97 -21.71 12.97
C ALA A 226 -17.20 -22.34 12.32
N ARG A 227 -17.02 -23.13 11.25
CA ARG A 227 -18.13 -23.80 10.54
C ARG A 227 -18.87 -24.84 11.37
N LYS A 228 -18.20 -25.42 12.37
CA LYS A 228 -18.81 -26.42 13.27
C LYS A 228 -19.68 -25.78 14.37
N MET A 229 -19.64 -24.45 14.51
CA MET A 229 -20.42 -23.70 15.50
C MET A 229 -21.70 -23.16 14.84
N PRO A 230 -22.84 -23.03 15.56
CA PRO A 230 -24.05 -22.43 15.00
C PRO A 230 -23.82 -20.98 14.60
N ALA A 231 -24.41 -20.52 13.48
CA ALA A 231 -24.32 -19.11 13.08
C ALA A 231 -24.94 -18.16 14.12
N THR A 232 -25.93 -18.66 14.88
CA THR A 232 -26.76 -17.94 15.84
C THR A 232 -26.23 -17.95 17.28
N SER A 233 -25.17 -18.70 17.61
CA SER A 233 -24.73 -18.91 19.01
C SER A 233 -24.11 -17.68 19.70
N LEU A 234 -24.13 -16.51 19.07
CA LEU A 234 -23.69 -15.22 19.62
C LEU A 234 -24.87 -14.31 20.03
N GLN A 235 -26.11 -14.80 19.91
CA GLN A 235 -27.35 -14.07 20.27
C GLN A 235 -27.64 -14.01 21.77
N ASP A 236 -26.93 -14.76 22.61
CA ASP A 236 -27.32 -14.94 24.02
C ASP A 236 -26.85 -13.81 24.96
N ASN A 237 -26.03 -12.85 24.50
CA ASN A 237 -25.66 -11.68 25.32
C ASN A 237 -25.46 -10.41 24.47
N ALA A 238 -26.58 -9.73 24.18
CA ALA A 238 -26.64 -8.60 23.26
C ALA A 238 -25.69 -7.44 23.62
N THR A 239 -25.40 -7.19 24.91
CA THR A 239 -24.47 -6.14 25.36
C THR A 239 -23.02 -6.40 24.93
N HIS A 240 -22.56 -7.64 25.08
CA HIS A 240 -21.22 -8.02 24.63
C HIS A 240 -21.14 -8.08 23.09
N MET A 241 -22.26 -8.37 22.42
CA MET A 241 -22.32 -8.42 20.96
C MET A 241 -22.19 -7.04 20.31
N VAL A 242 -22.83 -5.99 20.84
CA VAL A 242 -22.70 -4.60 20.33
C VAL A 242 -21.24 -4.16 20.32
N LEU A 243 -20.58 -4.24 21.47
CA LEU A 243 -19.21 -3.76 21.65
C LEU A 243 -18.23 -4.52 20.75
N ARG A 244 -18.44 -5.82 20.56
CA ARG A 244 -17.61 -6.67 19.71
C ARG A 244 -17.75 -6.37 18.21
N LEU A 245 -18.88 -5.81 17.76
CA LEU A 245 -19.14 -5.54 16.34
C LEU A 245 -18.70 -4.14 15.88
N VAL A 246 -18.65 -3.14 16.77
CA VAL A 246 -18.28 -1.77 16.40
C VAL A 246 -16.91 -1.71 15.70
N THR A 247 -15.89 -2.37 16.25
CA THR A 247 -14.54 -2.36 15.68
C THR A 247 -14.51 -3.00 14.28
N PRO A 248 -14.98 -4.25 14.06
CA PRO A 248 -15.09 -4.82 12.72
C PRO A 248 -15.91 -3.98 11.74
N VAL A 249 -17.04 -3.40 12.16
CA VAL A 249 -17.87 -2.54 11.30
C VAL A 249 -17.08 -1.33 10.81
N VAL A 250 -16.44 -0.62 11.73
CA VAL A 250 -15.60 0.56 11.42
C VAL A 250 -14.46 0.18 10.48
N ILE A 251 -13.76 -0.92 10.79
CA ILE A 251 -12.60 -1.34 10.00
C ILE A 251 -13.04 -1.79 8.60
N TYR A 252 -14.09 -2.60 8.48
CA TYR A 252 -14.54 -3.09 7.18
C TYR A 252 -15.03 -1.94 6.29
N ILE A 253 -15.75 -0.97 6.86
CA ILE A 253 -16.17 0.23 6.13
C ILE A 253 -14.95 1.05 5.72
N LEU A 254 -14.06 1.42 6.65
CA LEU A 254 -12.90 2.26 6.32
C LEU A 254 -11.99 1.59 5.29
N GLU A 255 -11.66 0.30 5.45
CA GLU A 255 -10.89 -0.45 4.47
C GLU A 255 -11.63 -0.56 3.13
N GLY A 256 -12.95 -0.73 3.13
CA GLY A 256 -13.73 -0.81 1.90
C GLY A 256 -13.75 0.48 1.08
N TYR A 257 -13.61 1.63 1.74
CA TYR A 257 -13.51 2.93 1.08
C TYR A 257 -12.07 3.41 0.85
N ARG A 258 -11.05 2.60 1.17
CA ARG A 258 -9.67 2.93 0.79
C ARG A 258 -9.50 2.84 -0.71
N LEU A 259 -8.86 3.86 -1.29
CA LEU A 259 -8.61 3.88 -2.73
C LEU A 259 -7.79 2.67 -3.21
N GLY A 260 -6.82 2.19 -2.41
CA GLY A 260 -6.00 1.03 -2.79
C GLY A 260 -6.75 -0.31 -2.78
N ASN A 261 -7.93 -0.38 -2.15
CA ASN A 261 -8.75 -1.59 -2.14
C ASN A 261 -9.80 -1.58 -3.27
N GLY A 262 -9.90 -0.50 -4.05
CA GLY A 262 -10.83 -0.37 -5.17
C GLY A 262 -10.70 -1.54 -6.16
N GLY A 263 -11.83 -2.06 -6.62
CA GLY A 263 -11.88 -3.22 -7.54
C GLY A 263 -11.57 -4.57 -6.90
N THR A 264 -11.38 -4.64 -5.58
CA THR A 264 -11.24 -5.91 -4.84
C THR A 264 -12.50 -6.22 -4.04
N PRO A 265 -12.73 -7.48 -3.60
CA PRO A 265 -13.80 -7.80 -2.67
C PRO A 265 -13.78 -6.94 -1.40
N LEU A 266 -12.60 -6.49 -0.93
CA LEU A 266 -12.48 -5.64 0.27
C LEU A 266 -13.26 -4.33 0.13
N ALA A 267 -13.47 -3.84 -1.10
CA ALA A 267 -14.27 -2.64 -1.39
C ALA A 267 -15.79 -2.84 -1.27
N LEU A 268 -16.24 -4.00 -0.78
CA LEU A 268 -17.66 -4.34 -0.59
C LEU A 268 -17.99 -4.53 0.91
N PRO A 269 -17.93 -3.45 1.73
CA PRO A 269 -18.18 -3.56 3.16
C PRO A 269 -19.60 -4.05 3.47
N SER A 270 -20.60 -3.66 2.66
CA SER A 270 -21.98 -4.13 2.80
C SER A 270 -22.10 -5.64 2.66
N LEU A 271 -21.41 -6.24 1.69
CA LEU A 271 -21.42 -7.68 1.46
C LEU A 271 -20.84 -8.43 2.66
N PHE A 272 -19.69 -7.99 3.19
CA PHE A 272 -19.09 -8.62 4.35
C PHE A 272 -19.95 -8.47 5.60
N LEU A 273 -20.49 -7.28 5.84
CA LEU A 273 -21.34 -7.06 7.01
C LEU A 273 -22.66 -7.82 6.89
N LEU A 274 -23.17 -8.04 5.67
CA LEU A 274 -24.36 -8.85 5.43
C LEU A 274 -24.06 -10.33 5.67
N ALA A 275 -22.89 -10.79 5.23
CA ALA A 275 -22.41 -12.11 5.59
C ALA A 275 -22.24 -12.25 7.11
N VAL A 276 -21.74 -11.22 7.83
CA VAL A 276 -21.63 -11.24 9.29
C VAL A 276 -23.00 -11.37 9.93
N TYR A 277 -24.02 -10.70 9.40
CA TYR A 277 -25.40 -10.80 9.89
C TYR A 277 -25.95 -12.23 9.78
N PHE A 278 -25.76 -12.90 8.64
CA PHE A 278 -26.32 -14.24 8.41
C PHE A 278 -25.46 -15.40 8.92
N GLN A 279 -24.13 -15.26 8.90
CA GLN A 279 -23.18 -16.33 9.17
C GLN A 279 -22.42 -16.15 10.49
N GLY A 280 -22.53 -14.98 11.11
CA GLY A 280 -21.78 -14.64 12.30
C GLY A 280 -20.34 -14.18 12.00
N LEU A 281 -19.84 -13.29 12.85
CA LEU A 281 -18.51 -12.70 12.71
C LEU A 281 -17.38 -13.74 12.70
N HIS A 282 -17.50 -14.78 13.52
CA HIS A 282 -16.51 -15.85 13.67
C HIS A 282 -16.28 -16.65 12.37
N ARG A 283 -17.28 -16.76 11.48
CA ARG A 283 -17.13 -17.43 10.17
C ARG A 283 -16.60 -16.49 9.09
N VAL A 284 -16.98 -15.21 9.13
CA VAL A 284 -16.62 -14.23 8.09
C VAL A 284 -15.23 -13.65 8.32
N ALA A 285 -14.83 -13.42 9.56
CA ALA A 285 -13.56 -12.78 9.91
C ALA A 285 -12.32 -13.50 9.32
N PRO A 286 -12.18 -14.85 9.37
CA PRO A 286 -11.04 -15.52 8.76
C PRO A 286 -10.95 -15.31 7.23
N ILE A 287 -12.10 -15.30 6.54
CA ILE A 287 -12.17 -15.06 5.09
C ILE A 287 -11.71 -13.64 4.79
N TYR A 288 -12.25 -12.66 5.53
CA TYR A 288 -11.86 -11.26 5.39
C TYR A 288 -10.36 -11.07 5.65
N ALA A 289 -9.82 -11.69 6.71
CA ALA A 289 -8.41 -11.61 7.06
C ALA A 289 -7.50 -12.17 5.96
N MET A 290 -7.87 -13.30 5.32
CA MET A 290 -7.14 -13.82 4.16
C MET A 290 -7.20 -12.85 2.98
N LEU A 291 -8.38 -12.34 2.63
CA LEU A 291 -8.52 -11.39 1.53
C LEU A 291 -7.70 -10.11 1.78
N HIS A 292 -7.74 -9.58 3.02
CA HIS A 292 -6.96 -8.42 3.43
C HIS A 292 -5.45 -8.67 3.31
N ALA A 293 -4.96 -9.85 3.71
CA ALA A 293 -3.55 -10.21 3.65
C ALA A 293 -2.96 -10.29 2.23
N PHE A 294 -3.78 -10.52 1.20
CA PHE A 294 -3.34 -10.66 -0.20
C PHE A 294 -3.77 -9.51 -1.11
N MET A 295 -4.86 -8.84 -0.79
CA MET A 295 -5.46 -7.80 -1.64
C MET A 295 -5.42 -6.42 -0.99
N GLY A 296 -4.99 -6.33 0.27
CA GLY A 296 -4.87 -5.07 0.99
C GLY A 296 -3.75 -4.17 0.44
N LEU A 297 -3.65 -3.02 1.08
CA LEU A 297 -2.78 -1.93 0.66
C LEU A 297 -1.29 -2.32 0.55
N ASP A 298 -0.69 -2.17 -0.63
CA ASP A 298 0.76 -2.33 -0.82
C ASP A 298 1.52 -1.00 -1.00
N LEU A 299 0.82 0.13 -1.24
CA LEU A 299 1.44 1.44 -1.48
C LEU A 299 0.83 2.55 -0.61
N PRO A 300 1.63 3.52 -0.10
CA PRO A 300 1.14 4.62 0.73
C PRO A 300 0.01 5.44 0.09
N THR A 301 0.00 5.61 -1.24
CA THR A 301 -1.03 6.35 -1.99
C THR A 301 -2.40 5.69 -2.00
N GLY A 302 -2.47 4.39 -1.73
CA GLY A 302 -3.72 3.66 -1.59
C GLY A 302 -4.45 3.97 -0.28
N ARG A 303 -3.74 4.52 0.73
CA ARG A 303 -4.23 4.70 2.10
C ARG A 303 -5.44 5.61 2.15
N TYR A 304 -5.46 6.62 1.29
CA TYR A 304 -6.41 7.71 1.33
C TYR A 304 -7.85 7.22 1.34
N ILE A 305 -8.63 7.79 2.25
CA ILE A 305 -10.08 7.68 2.31
C ILE A 305 -10.62 9.09 2.18
N GLN A 306 -11.69 9.28 1.42
CA GLN A 306 -12.30 10.59 1.32
C GLN A 306 -12.79 11.05 2.71
N PRO A 307 -12.43 12.26 3.19
CA PRO A 307 -12.84 12.74 4.52
C PRO A 307 -14.34 12.64 4.79
N LYS A 308 -15.16 12.83 3.74
CA LYS A 308 -16.61 12.76 3.82
C LYS A 308 -17.11 11.37 4.25
N VAL A 309 -16.50 10.29 3.75
CA VAL A 309 -16.83 8.93 4.17
C VAL A 309 -16.60 8.74 5.66
N ILE A 310 -15.48 9.27 6.17
CA ILE A 310 -15.12 9.13 7.59
C ILE A 310 -16.11 9.93 8.45
N SER A 311 -16.45 11.16 8.06
CA SER A 311 -17.48 11.95 8.74
C SER A 311 -18.86 11.26 8.71
N SER A 312 -19.27 10.73 7.55
CA SER A 312 -20.52 9.98 7.42
C SER A 312 -20.56 8.74 8.30
N LEU A 313 -19.44 8.02 8.42
CA LEU A 313 -19.31 6.88 9.32
C LEU A 313 -19.48 7.31 10.78
N LEU A 314 -18.81 8.39 11.22
CA LEU A 314 -18.95 8.91 12.57
C LEU A 314 -20.41 9.30 12.89
N VAL A 315 -21.08 9.99 11.96
CA VAL A 315 -22.51 10.34 12.11
C VAL A 315 -23.37 9.08 12.22
N ALA A 316 -23.14 8.08 11.36
CA ALA A 316 -23.87 6.81 11.41
C ALA A 316 -23.70 6.10 12.76
N LEU A 317 -22.48 6.06 13.31
CA LEU A 317 -22.20 5.46 14.61
C LEU A 317 -22.88 6.23 15.76
N VAL A 318 -22.86 7.56 15.73
CA VAL A 318 -23.53 8.39 16.75
C VAL A 318 -25.05 8.18 16.71
N VAL A 319 -25.67 8.21 15.53
CA VAL A 319 -27.11 7.96 15.38
C VAL A 319 -27.50 6.59 15.96
N LEU A 320 -26.70 5.56 15.70
CA LEU A 320 -26.97 4.22 16.20
C LEU A 320 -26.71 4.09 17.71
N LEU A 321 -25.70 4.78 18.23
CA LEU A 321 -25.46 4.86 19.67
C LEU A 321 -26.62 5.53 20.39
N VAL A 322 -27.12 6.66 19.87
CA VAL A 322 -28.28 7.37 20.42
C VAL A 322 -29.54 6.53 20.33
N ALA A 323 -29.81 5.89 19.19
CA ALA A 323 -30.97 5.01 19.02
C ALA A 323 -30.93 3.82 20.00
N SER A 324 -29.73 3.25 20.22
CA SER A 324 -29.51 2.19 21.22
C SER A 324 -29.77 2.70 22.64
N ALA A 325 -29.22 3.86 23.01
CA ALA A 325 -29.43 4.45 24.34
C ALA A 325 -30.90 4.77 24.62
N CYS A 326 -31.61 5.36 23.66
CA CYS A 326 -33.05 5.66 23.78
C CYS A 326 -33.93 4.41 23.91
N SER A 327 -33.45 3.26 23.42
CA SER A 327 -34.19 1.99 23.45
C SER A 327 -33.79 1.08 24.60
N ALA A 328 -32.86 1.50 25.46
CA ALA A 328 -32.29 0.67 26.53
C ALA A 328 -33.35 0.14 27.53
N SER A 329 -34.48 0.83 27.68
CA SER A 329 -35.60 0.41 28.53
C SER A 329 -36.43 -0.75 27.95
N ASN A 330 -36.32 -1.04 26.65
CA ASN A 330 -37.03 -2.12 25.98
C ASN A 330 -36.05 -3.12 25.37
N SER A 331 -35.83 -4.24 26.06
CA SER A 331 -34.84 -5.25 25.68
C SER A 331 -35.06 -5.81 24.26
N LYS A 332 -36.31 -6.00 23.81
CA LYS A 332 -36.59 -6.51 22.46
C LYS A 332 -36.19 -5.51 21.37
N ILE A 333 -36.56 -4.24 21.54
CA ILE A 333 -36.22 -3.17 20.59
C ILE A 333 -34.70 -2.93 20.60
N TRP A 334 -34.10 -2.91 21.78
CA TRP A 334 -32.67 -2.72 21.94
C TRP A 334 -31.83 -3.83 21.27
N VAL A 335 -32.24 -5.09 21.41
CA VAL A 335 -31.64 -6.25 20.71
C VAL A 335 -31.82 -6.11 19.19
N ALA A 336 -33.00 -5.74 18.72
CA ALA A 336 -33.26 -5.56 17.29
C ALA A 336 -32.37 -4.47 16.67
N ILE A 337 -32.25 -3.31 17.33
CA ILE A 337 -31.37 -2.21 16.90
C ILE A 337 -29.92 -2.69 16.86
N THR A 338 -29.48 -3.34 17.93
CA THR A 338 -28.13 -3.93 18.07
C THR A 338 -27.77 -4.86 16.92
N HIS A 339 -28.69 -5.77 16.53
CA HIS A 339 -28.48 -6.67 15.41
C HIS A 339 -28.45 -5.95 14.05
N ALA A 340 -29.19 -4.85 13.91
CA ALA A 340 -29.25 -4.08 12.68
C ALA A 340 -28.02 -3.16 12.49
N VAL A 341 -27.28 -2.84 13.58
CA VAL A 341 -26.13 -1.89 13.57
C VAL A 341 -25.17 -2.10 12.39
N PRO A 342 -24.67 -3.30 12.07
CA PRO A 342 -23.72 -3.45 10.96
C PRO A 342 -24.28 -3.00 9.60
N GLN A 343 -25.53 -3.37 9.30
CA GLN A 343 -26.19 -3.04 8.04
C GLN A 343 -26.59 -1.57 7.96
N THR A 344 -27.19 -1.06 9.02
CA THR A 344 -27.63 0.33 9.09
C THR A 344 -26.44 1.29 9.06
N THR A 345 -25.32 0.96 9.72
CA THR A 345 -24.09 1.77 9.66
C THR A 345 -23.61 1.89 8.22
N THR A 346 -23.57 0.78 7.48
CA THR A 346 -23.09 0.79 6.10
C THR A 346 -24.05 1.51 5.16
N GLY A 347 -25.35 1.28 5.31
CA GLY A 347 -26.37 1.96 4.53
C GLY A 347 -26.32 3.48 4.73
N ILE A 348 -26.34 3.95 5.99
CA ILE A 348 -26.26 5.38 6.31
C ILE A 348 -24.94 5.97 5.80
N THR A 349 -23.80 5.30 6.03
CA THR A 349 -22.50 5.77 5.55
C THR A 349 -22.48 5.89 4.03
N PHE A 350 -23.02 4.90 3.32
CA PHE A 350 -23.12 4.91 1.86
C PHE A 350 -24.01 6.05 1.36
N PHE A 351 -25.24 6.19 1.87
CA PHE A 351 -26.15 7.22 1.38
C PHE A 351 -25.68 8.63 1.71
N LEU A 352 -25.12 8.87 2.89
CA LEU A 352 -24.55 10.16 3.26
C LEU A 352 -23.30 10.48 2.42
N SER A 353 -22.39 9.52 2.26
CA SER A 353 -21.16 9.76 1.48
C SER A 353 -21.45 9.90 -0.02
N TYR A 354 -22.26 9.01 -0.60
CA TYR A 354 -22.67 9.06 -2.00
C TYR A 354 -23.51 10.30 -2.28
N GLY A 355 -24.51 10.58 -1.45
CA GLY A 355 -25.38 11.75 -1.60
C GLY A 355 -24.59 13.05 -1.55
N LEU A 356 -23.72 13.20 -0.56
CA LEU A 356 -22.86 14.38 -0.41
C LEU A 356 -21.82 14.49 -1.55
N GLN A 357 -21.22 13.37 -1.95
CA GLN A 357 -20.22 13.35 -3.02
C GLN A 357 -20.84 13.66 -4.39
N ASN A 358 -22.02 13.12 -4.68
CA ASN A 358 -22.71 13.33 -5.95
C ASN A 358 -23.30 14.75 -6.04
N TRP A 359 -23.77 15.32 -4.92
CA TRP A 359 -24.20 16.71 -4.85
C TRP A 359 -23.04 17.69 -5.15
N ILE A 360 -21.86 17.45 -4.54
CA ILE A 360 -20.66 18.25 -4.78
C ILE A 360 -20.14 18.06 -6.21
N GLN A 361 -20.00 16.82 -6.69
CA GLN A 361 -19.44 16.57 -8.02
C GLN A 361 -20.29 17.18 -9.15
N ARG A 362 -21.62 17.28 -8.96
CA ARG A 362 -22.52 17.97 -9.88
C ARG A 362 -22.37 19.49 -9.87
N SER A 363 -21.84 20.07 -8.79
CA SER A 363 -21.58 21.51 -8.69
C SER A 363 -20.18 21.91 -9.14
N LEU A 364 -19.28 20.96 -9.41
CA LEU A 364 -17.90 21.21 -9.82
C LEU A 364 -17.74 21.22 -11.35
N SER A 365 -16.98 22.19 -11.86
CA SER A 365 -16.48 22.22 -13.23
C SER A 365 -15.50 21.08 -13.54
N ARG A 366 -15.20 20.82 -14.82
CA ARG A 366 -14.22 19.80 -15.25
C ARG A 366 -12.82 20.03 -14.65
N THR A 367 -12.41 21.29 -14.52
CA THR A 367 -11.13 21.67 -13.90
C THR A 367 -11.09 21.29 -12.42
N GLU A 368 -12.17 21.59 -11.69
CA GLU A 368 -12.29 21.25 -10.27
C GLU A 368 -12.42 19.75 -10.00
N GLN A 369 -13.04 18.99 -10.93
CA GLN A 369 -13.04 17.52 -10.87
C GLN A 369 -11.62 16.95 -11.03
N GLY A 370 -10.80 17.56 -11.90
CA GLY A 370 -9.38 17.25 -12.02
C GLY A 370 -8.63 17.51 -10.72
N GLU A 371 -8.84 18.65 -10.08
CA GLU A 371 -8.23 18.99 -8.79
C GLU A 371 -8.66 18.05 -7.65
N PHE A 372 -9.93 17.62 -7.65
CA PHE A 372 -10.46 16.70 -6.65
C PHE A 372 -9.69 15.36 -6.64
N ALA A 373 -9.22 14.88 -7.79
CA ALA A 373 -8.42 13.66 -7.88
C ALA A 373 -7.06 13.78 -7.16
N PHE A 374 -6.54 15.00 -6.97
CA PHE A 374 -5.27 15.28 -6.29
C PHE A 374 -5.41 15.46 -4.78
N GLU A 375 -6.63 15.59 -4.25
CA GLU A 375 -6.87 15.68 -2.80
C GLU A 375 -6.27 14.50 -2.02
N ARG A 376 -6.14 13.34 -2.68
CA ARG A 376 -5.52 12.13 -2.13
C ARG A 376 -4.04 12.27 -1.75
N TYR A 377 -3.35 13.28 -2.27
CA TYR A 377 -1.96 13.57 -1.95
C TYR A 377 -1.80 14.61 -0.83
N LYS A 378 -2.88 15.32 -0.47
CA LYS A 378 -2.84 16.42 0.52
C LYS A 378 -2.95 15.96 1.97
N GLY A 379 -3.25 14.67 2.22
CA GLY A 379 -3.32 14.08 3.56
C GLY A 379 -4.44 14.62 4.46
N LYS A 380 -5.46 15.29 3.91
CA LYS A 380 -6.57 15.90 4.67
C LYS A 380 -7.42 14.89 5.45
N ASP A 381 -7.32 13.60 5.12
CA ASP A 381 -8.02 12.51 5.79
C ASP A 381 -7.33 12.05 7.09
N LEU A 382 -6.03 12.31 7.25
CA LEU A 382 -5.21 11.74 8.31
C LEU A 382 -5.66 12.17 9.72
N SER A 383 -5.94 13.46 9.92
CA SER A 383 -6.38 13.98 11.23
C SER A 383 -7.71 13.36 11.64
N LEU A 384 -8.64 13.26 10.70
CA LEU A 384 -9.97 12.70 10.92
C LEU A 384 -9.94 11.18 11.17
N LEU A 385 -9.08 10.44 10.45
CA LEU A 385 -8.85 9.01 10.72
C LEU A 385 -8.26 8.79 12.11
N LYS A 386 -7.22 9.55 12.47
CA LYS A 386 -6.60 9.48 13.80
C LYS A 386 -7.61 9.75 14.91
N PHE A 387 -8.43 10.79 14.74
CA PHE A 387 -9.51 11.11 15.67
C PHE A 387 -10.50 9.94 15.79
N THR A 388 -10.95 9.39 14.66
CA THR A 388 -11.89 8.26 14.61
C THR A 388 -11.36 7.04 15.37
N TYR A 389 -10.13 6.60 15.08
CA TYR A 389 -9.52 5.46 15.77
C TYR A 389 -9.29 5.73 17.26
N ALA A 390 -8.85 6.94 17.63
CA ALA A 390 -8.63 7.30 19.02
C ALA A 390 -9.95 7.32 19.82
N CYS A 391 -11.01 7.94 19.28
CA CYS A 391 -12.31 7.97 19.93
C CYS A 391 -12.90 6.58 20.13
N ILE A 392 -12.95 5.77 19.07
CA ILE A 392 -13.53 4.42 19.13
C ILE A 392 -12.67 3.52 20.03
N GLY A 393 -11.34 3.60 19.90
CA GLY A 393 -10.40 2.85 20.74
C GLY A 393 -10.55 3.19 22.23
N SER A 394 -10.65 4.47 22.59
CA SER A 394 -10.83 4.92 23.98
C SER A 394 -12.15 4.45 24.58
N ILE A 395 -13.25 4.53 23.82
CA ILE A 395 -14.56 4.01 24.26
C ILE A 395 -14.44 2.51 24.54
N GLN A 396 -13.89 1.74 23.60
CA GLN A 396 -13.74 0.28 23.75
C GLN A 396 -12.81 -0.10 24.92
N ALA A 397 -11.73 0.66 25.13
CA ALA A 397 -10.82 0.45 26.25
C ALA A 397 -11.53 0.70 27.59
N ALA A 398 -12.32 1.77 27.71
CA ALA A 398 -13.08 2.06 28.92
C ALA A 398 -14.07 0.94 29.25
N PHE A 399 -14.78 0.39 28.25
CA PHE A 399 -15.65 -0.76 28.43
C PHE A 399 -14.87 -2.01 28.88
N HIS A 400 -13.73 -2.33 28.24
CA HIS A 400 -12.91 -3.48 28.64
C HIS A 400 -12.37 -3.34 30.07
N ILE A 401 -11.86 -2.16 30.43
CA ILE A 401 -11.36 -1.90 31.78
C ILE A 401 -12.48 -2.09 32.81
N ARG A 402 -13.67 -1.52 32.54
CA ARG A 402 -14.80 -1.59 33.47
C ARG A 402 -15.37 -2.99 33.64
N LEU A 403 -15.46 -3.76 32.56
CA LEU A 403 -16.14 -5.06 32.51
C LEU A 403 -15.21 -6.24 32.77
N VAL A 404 -13.91 -6.09 32.53
CA VAL A 404 -12.94 -7.19 32.62
C VAL A 404 -11.85 -6.87 33.65
N VAL A 405 -11.14 -5.74 33.50
CA VAL A 405 -9.94 -5.46 34.31
C VAL A 405 -10.30 -5.16 35.77
N LEU A 406 -11.25 -4.26 36.05
CA LEU A 406 -11.62 -3.90 37.41
C LEU A 406 -12.17 -5.10 38.20
N PRO A 407 -13.14 -5.90 37.67
CA PRO A 407 -13.59 -7.11 38.36
C PRO A 407 -12.47 -8.14 38.57
N MET A 408 -11.54 -8.26 37.62
CA MET A 408 -10.38 -9.14 37.77
C MET A 408 -9.51 -8.69 38.96
N LEU A 409 -9.21 -7.40 39.06
CA LEU A 409 -8.42 -6.83 40.16
C LEU A 409 -9.11 -6.98 41.52
N GLU A 410 -10.44 -6.81 41.57
CA GLU A 410 -11.25 -6.98 42.77
C GLU A 410 -11.33 -8.45 43.24
N THR A 411 -11.14 -9.42 42.35
CA THR A 411 -11.28 -10.87 42.63
C THR A 411 -9.93 -11.60 42.79
N THR A 412 -8.79 -10.94 42.57
CA THR A 412 -7.46 -11.58 42.63
C THR A 412 -6.95 -11.85 44.05
N THR A 413 -7.04 -13.12 44.48
CA THR A 413 -6.05 -13.75 45.38
C THR A 413 -4.89 -14.31 44.53
N PRO A 414 -3.65 -14.48 45.07
CA PRO A 414 -2.47 -14.89 44.28
C PRO A 414 -2.63 -16.18 43.43
N SER A 415 -3.63 -17.03 43.74
CA SER A 415 -3.96 -18.24 42.99
C SER A 415 -4.74 -18.00 41.68
N SER A 416 -5.39 -16.85 41.48
CA SER A 416 -6.17 -16.59 40.25
C SER A 416 -5.33 -16.04 39.09
N LEU A 417 -4.13 -15.52 39.36
CA LEU A 417 -3.15 -15.23 38.31
C LEU A 417 -2.64 -16.53 37.64
N TRP A 418 -2.45 -17.59 38.44
CA TRP A 418 -2.19 -18.95 37.96
C TRP A 418 -3.39 -19.56 37.25
N TRP A 419 -4.62 -19.18 37.62
CA TRP A 419 -5.85 -19.61 36.95
C TRP A 419 -5.96 -19.09 35.51
N PHE A 420 -5.45 -17.89 35.24
CA PHE A 420 -5.43 -17.29 33.90
C PHE A 420 -4.26 -17.80 33.03
N LEU A 421 -3.11 -18.12 33.66
CA LEU A 421 -1.92 -18.64 32.97
C LEU A 421 -1.94 -20.18 32.77
N GLY A 422 -2.71 -20.93 33.58
CA GLY A 422 -2.70 -22.41 33.61
C GLY A 422 -3.75 -23.12 32.75
N ARG A 423 -4.64 -22.41 32.04
CA ARG A 423 -5.74 -23.02 31.25
C ARG A 423 -5.33 -23.59 29.88
N GLU A 424 -4.03 -23.78 29.62
CA GLU A 424 -3.56 -24.46 28.40
C GLU A 424 -3.60 -26.01 28.48
N LEU A 425 -3.99 -26.61 29.62
CA LEU A 425 -3.94 -28.07 29.81
C LEU A 425 -5.31 -28.78 29.95
N VAL A 426 -6.45 -28.08 29.83
CA VAL A 426 -7.79 -28.69 29.95
C VAL A 426 -8.61 -28.49 28.67
N PRO A 427 -9.21 -29.54 28.07
CA PRO A 427 -10.06 -29.40 26.89
C PRO A 427 -11.32 -28.58 27.22
N MET A 428 -11.40 -27.39 26.64
CA MET A 428 -12.51 -26.46 26.79
C MET A 428 -13.79 -26.97 26.10
N PRO A 429 -14.99 -26.77 26.70
CA PRO A 429 -16.25 -27.00 26.01
C PRO A 429 -16.35 -26.17 24.72
N VAL A 430 -16.93 -26.75 23.66
CA VAL A 430 -17.04 -26.14 22.32
C VAL A 430 -17.73 -24.76 22.34
N LEU A 431 -18.65 -24.52 23.28
CA LEU A 431 -19.40 -23.28 23.43
C LEU A 431 -18.52 -22.11 23.94
N GLU A 432 -17.60 -22.36 24.88
CA GLU A 432 -16.68 -21.33 25.40
C GLU A 432 -15.63 -20.92 24.34
N ILE A 433 -15.15 -21.87 23.52
CA ILE A 433 -14.22 -21.59 22.41
C ILE A 433 -14.86 -20.67 21.35
N SER A 434 -16.18 -20.76 21.16
CA SER A 434 -16.90 -19.98 20.14
C SER A 434 -16.84 -18.46 20.36
N GLY A 435 -16.78 -18.02 21.62
CA GLY A 435 -16.74 -16.61 22.01
C GLY A 435 -15.40 -15.93 21.76
N TYR A 436 -14.31 -16.69 21.62
CA TYR A 436 -12.94 -16.19 21.46
C TYR A 436 -12.38 -16.40 20.04
N LEU A 437 -13.06 -17.18 19.19
CA LEU A 437 -12.54 -17.52 17.87
C LEU A 437 -12.34 -16.29 16.98
N SER A 438 -13.28 -15.34 16.99
CA SER A 438 -13.11 -14.06 16.28
C SER A 438 -11.97 -13.23 16.86
N GLU A 439 -11.75 -13.28 18.17
CA GLU A 439 -10.65 -12.55 18.82
C GLU A 439 -9.28 -13.11 18.40
N MET A 440 -9.16 -14.45 18.30
CA MET A 440 -7.96 -15.11 17.77
C MET A 440 -7.69 -14.75 16.31
N VAL A 441 -8.73 -14.67 15.48
CA VAL A 441 -8.60 -14.20 14.08
C VAL A 441 -8.07 -12.77 14.06
N PHE A 442 -8.65 -11.87 14.85
CA PHE A 442 -8.21 -10.48 14.90
C PHE A 442 -6.78 -10.35 15.41
N PHE A 443 -6.42 -11.08 16.46
CA PHE A 443 -5.08 -11.11 17.01
C PHE A 443 -4.04 -11.49 15.94
N LEU A 444 -4.23 -12.63 15.27
CA LEU A 444 -3.31 -13.09 14.23
C LEU A 444 -3.31 -12.16 13.01
N SER A 445 -4.46 -11.63 12.60
CA SER A 445 -4.58 -10.70 11.47
C SER A 445 -3.87 -9.36 11.73
N ASN A 446 -3.91 -8.87 12.97
CA ASN A 446 -3.22 -7.65 13.38
C ASN A 446 -1.71 -7.86 13.44
N LEU A 447 -1.24 -8.98 14.02
CA LEU A 447 0.19 -9.33 14.00
C LEU A 447 0.70 -9.48 12.55
N TYR A 448 -0.08 -10.13 11.68
CA TYR A 448 0.23 -10.21 10.26
C TYR A 448 0.27 -8.81 9.62
N SER A 449 -0.64 -7.89 9.99
CA SER A 449 -0.64 -6.51 9.49
C SER A 449 0.60 -5.73 9.92
N ILE A 450 1.07 -5.89 11.17
CA ILE A 450 2.32 -5.28 11.66
C ILE A 450 3.51 -5.87 10.89
N TRP A 451 3.57 -7.20 10.75
CA TRP A 451 4.58 -7.87 9.94
C TRP A 451 4.55 -7.43 8.48
N ASN A 452 3.37 -7.17 7.93
CA ASN A 452 3.19 -6.70 6.56
C ASN A 452 3.87 -5.34 6.31
N LEU A 453 3.82 -4.42 7.29
CA LEU A 453 4.56 -3.15 7.21
C LEU A 453 6.08 -3.40 7.16
N ARG A 454 6.59 -4.34 7.96
CA ARG A 454 8.01 -4.72 7.91
C ARG A 454 8.38 -5.41 6.61
N ARG A 455 7.52 -6.29 6.09
CA ARG A 455 7.68 -6.95 4.79
C ARG A 455 7.91 -5.93 3.68
N LEU A 456 7.11 -4.86 3.68
CA LEU A 456 7.19 -3.78 2.70
C LEU A 456 8.35 -2.80 2.94
N GLY A 457 9.09 -2.93 4.05
CA GLY A 457 10.20 -2.04 4.42
C GLY A 457 9.77 -0.75 5.13
N PHE A 458 8.48 -0.58 5.41
CA PHE A 458 7.90 0.64 5.98
C PHE A 458 8.25 0.86 7.46
N ILE A 459 8.71 -0.18 8.14
CA ILE A 459 9.18 -0.14 9.52
C ILE A 459 10.43 -1.02 9.65
N THR A 460 11.23 -0.78 10.69
CA THR A 460 12.39 -1.61 11.03
C THR A 460 12.00 -2.90 11.75
N THR A 461 12.92 -3.87 11.85
CA THR A 461 12.68 -5.11 12.59
C THR A 461 12.44 -4.84 14.09
N ASN A 462 13.14 -3.87 14.68
CA ASN A 462 12.94 -3.48 16.07
C ASN A 462 11.53 -2.89 16.28
N GLN A 463 11.06 -2.08 15.34
CA GLN A 463 9.70 -1.54 15.37
C GLN A 463 8.64 -2.65 15.22
N LEU A 464 8.87 -3.66 14.38
CA LEU A 464 8.02 -4.85 14.28
C LEU A 464 7.92 -5.56 15.65
N LEU A 465 9.05 -5.86 16.27
CA LEU A 465 9.08 -6.58 17.55
C LEU A 465 8.38 -5.77 18.65
N LEU A 466 8.71 -4.49 18.78
CA LEU A 466 8.09 -3.61 19.77
C LEU A 466 6.58 -3.46 19.54
N ALA A 467 6.15 -3.19 18.31
CA ALA A 467 4.73 -3.04 18.00
C ALA A 467 3.95 -4.34 18.24
N SER A 468 4.54 -5.50 17.95
CA SER A 468 3.93 -6.81 18.22
C SER A 468 3.79 -7.08 19.72
N LEU A 469 4.83 -6.76 20.51
CA LEU A 469 4.80 -6.88 21.97
C LEU A 469 3.77 -5.94 22.60
N VAL A 470 3.76 -4.68 22.19
CA VAL A 470 2.77 -3.69 22.66
C VAL A 470 1.35 -4.11 22.29
N TYR A 471 1.13 -4.61 21.07
CA TYR A 471 -0.17 -5.12 20.64
C TYR A 471 -0.62 -6.35 21.45
N ALA A 472 0.30 -7.29 21.71
CA ALA A 472 0.03 -8.49 22.50
C ALA A 472 -0.28 -8.15 23.96
N GLY A 473 0.51 -7.29 24.60
CA GLY A 473 0.23 -6.80 25.96
C GLY A 473 -1.06 -5.98 26.03
N GLY A 474 -1.35 -5.19 24.98
CA GLY A 474 -2.56 -4.40 24.86
C GLY A 474 -3.86 -5.22 24.86
N GLN A 475 -3.83 -6.48 24.42
CA GLN A 475 -5.01 -7.37 24.48
C GLN A 475 -5.53 -7.49 25.92
N PHE A 476 -4.63 -7.59 26.89
CA PHE A 476 -4.97 -7.75 28.30
C PHE A 476 -5.36 -6.41 28.93
N ALA A 477 -4.58 -5.37 28.66
CA ALA A 477 -4.74 -4.06 29.31
C ALA A 477 -5.98 -3.30 28.83
N VAL A 478 -6.25 -3.28 27.52
CA VAL A 478 -7.30 -2.45 26.91
C VAL A 478 -8.30 -3.25 26.08
N GLY A 479 -8.08 -4.56 25.92
CA GLY A 479 -8.96 -5.43 25.16
C GLY A 479 -8.65 -5.44 23.66
N THR A 480 -9.06 -6.53 23.00
CA THR A 480 -8.79 -6.80 21.58
C THR A 480 -9.26 -5.68 20.65
N SER A 481 -10.47 -5.15 20.89
CA SER A 481 -11.08 -4.10 20.06
C SER A 481 -10.33 -2.77 20.13
N ALA A 482 -9.88 -2.37 21.31
CA ALA A 482 -9.13 -1.12 21.49
C ALA A 482 -7.68 -1.25 20.99
N ALA A 483 -7.04 -2.39 21.28
CA ALA A 483 -5.70 -2.69 20.77
C ALA A 483 -5.67 -2.71 19.23
N TRP A 484 -6.72 -3.24 18.58
CA TRP A 484 -6.87 -3.20 17.12
C TRP A 484 -6.94 -1.75 16.60
N MET A 485 -7.77 -0.89 17.20
CA MET A 485 -7.83 0.54 16.85
C MET A 485 -6.47 1.23 17.02
N GLY A 486 -5.72 0.88 18.07
CA GLY A 486 -4.36 1.36 18.30
C GLY A 486 -3.38 0.99 17.16
N VAL A 487 -3.43 -0.25 16.68
CA VAL A 487 -2.61 -0.70 15.54
C VAL A 487 -2.98 0.09 14.27
N TRP A 488 -4.26 0.31 14.01
CA TRP A 488 -4.70 1.05 12.82
C TRP A 488 -4.32 2.54 12.89
N TYR A 489 -4.47 3.16 14.07
CA TYR A 489 -3.99 4.51 14.34
C TYR A 489 -2.49 4.64 14.07
N TRP A 490 -1.68 3.74 14.65
CA TRP A 490 -0.24 3.73 14.44
C TRP A 490 0.14 3.50 12.99
N ARG A 491 -0.57 2.60 12.30
CA ARG A 491 -0.36 2.32 10.88
C ARG A 491 -0.59 3.54 9.99
N GLU A 492 -1.59 4.38 10.28
CA GLU A 492 -1.78 5.65 9.56
C GLU A 492 -0.57 6.58 9.71
N ILE A 493 0.02 6.63 10.91
CA ILE A 493 1.24 7.43 11.16
C ILE A 493 2.43 6.87 10.38
N VAL A 494 2.58 5.55 10.34
CA VAL A 494 3.64 4.90 9.55
C VAL A 494 3.51 5.31 8.08
N PHE A 495 2.32 5.18 7.49
CA PHE A 495 2.13 5.56 6.09
C PHE A 495 2.35 7.06 5.85
N ALA A 496 1.88 7.92 6.75
CA ALA A 496 2.06 9.37 6.63
C ALA A 496 3.55 9.77 6.64
N LYS A 497 4.39 9.08 7.42
CA LYS A 497 5.85 9.31 7.48
C LYS A 497 6.60 8.88 6.22
N LEU A 498 6.01 8.01 5.39
CA LEU A 498 6.65 7.52 4.16
C LEU A 498 6.51 8.50 2.99
N VAL A 499 5.61 9.48 3.09
CA VAL A 499 5.47 10.51 2.06
C VAL A 499 6.69 11.42 2.15
N VAL A 500 7.54 11.35 1.14
CA VAL A 500 8.75 12.16 1.01
C VAL A 500 8.34 13.54 0.47
N CYS A 501 7.61 14.31 1.27
CA CYS A 501 7.72 15.77 1.32
C CYS A 501 6.77 16.44 2.31
N GLU A 502 7.32 17.41 3.02
CA GLU A 502 6.58 18.56 3.53
C GLU A 502 6.02 19.35 2.34
N LYS A 503 4.69 19.44 2.27
CA LYS A 503 3.89 20.26 1.34
C LYS A 503 4.14 20.00 -0.14
N ILE A 504 3.45 18.97 -0.65
CA ILE A 504 2.92 19.03 -2.01
C ILE A 504 2.06 20.32 -2.10
N PRO A 505 2.35 21.26 -3.01
CA PRO A 505 1.61 22.52 -3.11
C PRO A 505 0.12 22.32 -3.36
#